data_AF-A0A942E0Q7-F1
#
_entry.id   AF-A0A942E0Q7-F1
#
_cell.length_a   1.000
_cell.length_b   1.000
_cell.length_c   1.000
_cell.angle_alpha   90.00
_cell.angle_beta   90.00
_cell.angle_gamma   90.00
#
_symmetry.space_group_name_H-M   'P 1'
#
loop_
_entity.id
_entity.type
_entity.pdbx_description
1 polymer ?
#
loop_
_entity_poly.entity_id
_entity_poly.type
_entity_poly.pdbx_seq_one_letter_code
_entity_poly.pdbx_strand_id
1 'polypeptide(L)'
;MAGTFADSNRASLRYIAEDSAAWGVTPANGSPREMRITGSQLAPQKETRTSDELRSDRMVPSIAEVGASAEGEINFELSAGAIDDFLAAFVYGLWSRPMTFDMFKGKAVSIKAADQITIGGDVQPYLTVGRTIKTEGFLNPANNTYASISAVAYAGGVTTITVTSAAFVAEAGNDFCRVLDANDVLVLKDTNIRFGTDGASTIDSNANNAFAAAIAAGQLKIGQKIHVDGLGFETGSVTITGVPGAGTNVVVSDGVNQKTFQWGGVVPAGVVAMAAGADATEAGDNLVAAIMDQVSRGNLALKAVNAVGVVTITNLEETSGGAIVKGADPSNAVAVANFAGAVNSIRGIFTITSVSDDVLGVSPAPATNDNVGGATITVKGSMLRNPSNVNDFIRQSFTVETSFEDVNQHFVATGLRVGTFELSMESGEISTGSISMMGRAMERRKTQTSLLRNAPYTPKDAPAHDVMNATSNVGNLAIDGVAGAAFLQSISISGDASLREQRAVGNKYAVGIGVGRFQLTGSFSAYFETGELFDKFVDHDTISLSFFYHDNQRNRYDFTIPAIKLTADPVAPEGIDQDVIEAIEWEAQRDPATACMIQIDRFSSTMPAMA
;
A
#
# COMPACT_ATOMS: atom_id res chain seq x y z
N MET A 1 16.79 41.57 22.94
CA MET A 1 17.02 40.14 22.65
C MET A 1 16.41 39.84 21.30
N ALA A 2 17.16 39.31 20.34
CA ALA A 2 16.55 38.72 19.16
C ALA A 2 15.91 37.40 19.62
N GLY A 3 14.58 37.29 19.50
CA GLY A 3 13.88 36.05 19.81
C GLY A 3 14.13 35.02 18.72
N THR A 4 14.39 33.77 19.10
CA THR A 4 14.25 32.64 18.18
C THR A 4 12.77 32.33 18.07
N PHE A 5 12.22 32.40 16.86
CA PHE A 5 10.82 32.08 16.57
C PHE A 5 10.71 30.71 15.92
N ALA A 6 9.57 30.05 16.08
CA ALA A 6 9.32 28.74 15.47
C ALA A 6 9.16 28.86 13.95
N ASP A 7 9.74 27.92 13.21
CA ASP A 7 9.61 27.74 11.78
C ASP A 7 8.73 26.51 11.49
N SER A 8 7.69 26.67 10.66
CA SER A 8 6.80 25.58 10.26
C SER A 8 7.54 24.45 9.54
N ASN A 9 8.65 24.74 8.86
CA ASN A 9 9.49 23.74 8.19
C ASN A 9 10.25 22.84 9.17
N ARG A 10 10.21 23.15 10.47
CA ARG A 10 10.83 22.37 11.55
C ARG A 10 9.79 21.79 12.52
N ALA A 11 8.52 21.77 12.10
CA ALA A 11 7.45 21.10 12.81
C ALA A 11 7.41 19.60 12.48
N SER A 12 7.12 18.77 13.46
CA SER A 12 6.89 17.33 13.28
C SER A 12 5.67 16.86 14.09
N LEU A 13 4.99 15.82 13.59
CA LEU A 13 3.84 15.23 14.24
C LEU A 13 4.08 13.73 14.46
N ARG A 14 3.99 13.29 15.71
CA ARG A 14 4.14 11.88 16.10
C ARG A 14 2.90 11.42 16.82
N TYR A 15 2.53 10.16 16.63
CA TYR A 15 1.37 9.57 17.27
C TYR A 15 1.67 8.21 17.87
N ILE A 16 0.87 7.84 18.87
CA ILE A 16 0.83 6.50 19.45
C ILE A 16 -0.63 6.15 19.77
N ALA A 17 -1.03 4.92 19.45
CA ALA A 17 -2.34 4.41 19.83
C ALA A 17 -2.44 4.27 21.35
N GLU A 18 -3.56 4.70 21.92
CA GLU A 18 -3.90 4.52 23.33
C GLU A 18 -4.50 3.14 23.57
N ASP A 19 -4.50 2.69 24.83
CA ASP A 19 -5.18 1.46 25.20
C ASP A 19 -6.71 1.66 25.09
N SER A 20 -7.38 0.74 24.39
CA SER A 20 -8.84 0.66 24.30
C SER A 20 -9.56 0.67 25.66
N ALA A 21 -8.90 0.19 26.73
CA ALA A 21 -9.42 0.18 28.09
C ALA A 21 -9.13 1.48 28.87
N ALA A 22 -8.30 2.39 28.35
CA ALA A 22 -7.84 3.59 29.05
C ALA A 22 -7.81 4.82 28.12
N TRP A 23 -8.99 5.25 27.66
CA TRP A 23 -9.12 6.43 26.79
C TRP A 23 -8.53 7.70 27.41
N GLY A 24 -7.75 8.43 26.60
CA GLY A 24 -7.09 9.67 27.00
C GLY A 24 -5.89 9.48 27.92
N VAL A 25 -5.36 8.25 28.02
CA VAL A 25 -4.13 7.92 28.74
C VAL A 25 -3.07 7.48 27.74
N THR A 26 -1.99 8.26 27.67
CA THR A 26 -0.84 7.89 26.84
C THR A 26 -0.17 6.62 27.39
N PRO A 27 0.12 5.61 26.55
CA PRO A 27 0.82 4.40 26.98
C PRO A 27 2.15 4.70 27.65
N ALA A 28 2.54 3.93 28.67
CA ALA A 28 3.79 4.19 29.41
C ALA A 28 5.07 3.90 28.61
N ASN A 29 4.97 3.07 27.57
CA ASN A 29 6.03 2.72 26.64
C ASN A 29 5.42 2.38 25.27
N GLY A 30 6.27 2.22 24.26
CA GLY A 30 5.84 1.81 22.93
C GLY A 30 6.69 2.41 21.82
N SER A 31 6.23 2.23 20.59
CA SER A 31 6.92 2.70 19.39
C SER A 31 6.06 3.73 18.65
N PRO A 32 6.06 5.00 19.08
CA PRO A 32 5.34 6.06 18.40
C PRO A 32 5.89 6.24 17.00
N ARG A 33 5.01 6.57 16.05
CA ARG A 33 5.37 6.76 14.65
C ARG A 33 5.20 8.22 14.25
N GLU A 34 6.09 8.69 13.40
CA GLU A 34 5.96 9.99 12.75
C GLU A 34 4.96 9.93 11.60
N MET A 35 4.14 10.96 11.46
CA MET A 35 3.18 11.11 10.37
C MET A 35 3.70 12.13 9.37
N ARG A 36 3.54 11.83 8.08
CA ARG A 36 3.81 12.80 7.01
C ARG A 36 2.61 13.73 6.89
N ILE A 37 2.85 15.02 7.13
CA ILE A 37 1.79 16.04 7.12
C ILE A 37 2.16 17.16 6.16
N THR A 38 1.15 17.77 5.55
CA THR A 38 1.25 19.06 4.85
C THR A 38 0.73 20.20 5.71
N GLY A 39 -0.05 19.89 6.74
CA GLY A 39 -0.54 20.86 7.73
C GLY A 39 -1.17 20.17 8.94
N SER A 40 -1.26 20.90 10.04
CA SER A 40 -2.00 20.48 11.23
C SER A 40 -2.62 21.70 11.90
N GLN A 41 -3.90 21.61 12.21
CA GLN A 41 -4.68 22.62 12.92
C GLN A 41 -5.12 22.15 14.30
N LEU A 42 -4.47 21.11 14.82
CA LEU A 42 -4.79 20.54 16.13
C LEU A 42 -4.58 21.59 17.25
N ALA A 43 -5.65 21.93 17.96
CA ALA A 43 -5.67 23.00 18.94
C ALA A 43 -6.51 22.66 20.18
N PRO A 44 -6.19 23.26 21.35
CA PRO A 44 -7.06 23.19 22.52
C PRO A 44 -8.30 24.06 22.30
N GLN A 45 -9.48 23.49 22.49
CA GLN A 45 -10.74 24.22 22.52
C GLN A 45 -11.12 24.54 23.96
N LYS A 46 -11.70 25.73 24.18
CA LYS A 46 -12.20 26.18 25.48
C LYS A 46 -13.57 26.79 25.33
N GLU A 47 -14.49 26.33 26.18
CA GLU A 47 -15.80 26.95 26.32
C GLU A 47 -15.83 27.81 27.57
N THR A 48 -16.35 29.03 27.42
CA THR A 48 -16.50 29.97 28.53
C THR A 48 -17.94 30.47 28.61
N ARG A 49 -18.37 30.80 29.83
CA ARG A 49 -19.65 31.45 30.08
C ARG A 49 -19.41 32.71 30.90
N THR A 50 -19.97 33.81 30.42
CA THR A 50 -20.04 35.04 31.19
C THR A 50 -21.15 34.91 32.23
N SER A 51 -20.87 35.34 33.45
CA SER A 51 -21.86 35.34 34.52
C SER A 51 -22.97 36.37 34.25
N ASP A 52 -24.22 35.96 34.45
CA ASP A 52 -25.42 36.83 34.35
C ASP A 52 -25.66 37.67 35.63
N GLU A 53 -24.66 37.76 36.51
CA GLU A 53 -24.77 38.55 37.74
C GLU A 53 -24.99 40.05 37.43
N LEU A 54 -26.10 40.58 37.94
CA LEU A 54 -26.49 41.96 37.75
C LEU A 54 -25.60 42.90 38.58
N ARG A 55 -24.91 43.82 37.91
CA ARG A 55 -24.10 44.87 38.56
C ARG A 55 -24.54 46.27 38.15
N SER A 56 -24.44 47.21 39.09
CA SER A 56 -24.79 48.62 38.89
C SER A 56 -23.75 49.39 38.07
N ASP A 57 -22.52 48.88 37.97
CA ASP A 57 -21.41 49.49 37.23
C ASP A 57 -21.39 49.11 35.73
N ARG A 58 -22.33 48.27 35.28
CA ARG A 58 -22.48 47.79 33.89
C ARG A 58 -21.25 47.06 33.34
N MET A 59 -20.40 46.50 34.21
CA MET A 59 -19.20 45.75 33.80
C MET A 59 -19.45 44.23 33.85
N VAL A 60 -18.66 43.47 33.08
CA VAL A 60 -18.69 42.00 33.10
C VAL A 60 -18.06 41.49 34.41
N PRO A 61 -18.81 40.78 35.27
CA PRO A 61 -18.32 40.36 36.58
C PRO A 61 -17.27 39.26 36.51
N SER A 62 -17.53 38.24 35.68
CA SER A 62 -16.70 37.05 35.61
C SER A 62 -16.96 36.29 34.32
N ILE A 63 -15.91 35.64 33.83
CA ILE A 63 -15.97 34.67 32.73
C ILE A 63 -15.41 33.37 33.28
N ALA A 64 -16.27 32.35 33.37
CA ALA A 64 -15.90 31.03 33.86
C ALA A 64 -15.65 30.07 32.70
N GLU A 65 -14.61 29.25 32.80
CA GLU A 65 -14.37 28.12 31.89
C GLU A 65 -15.33 26.97 32.26
N VAL A 66 -16.13 26.52 31.30
CA VAL A 66 -17.18 25.50 31.49
C VAL A 66 -16.89 24.19 30.77
N GLY A 67 -15.84 24.17 29.94
CA GLY A 67 -15.39 22.97 29.24
C GLY A 67 -14.09 23.23 28.48
N ALA A 68 -13.38 22.15 28.19
CA ALA A 68 -12.21 22.17 27.32
C ALA A 68 -12.07 20.82 26.58
N SER A 69 -11.46 20.87 25.40
CA SER A 69 -11.17 19.68 24.58
C SER A 69 -9.98 19.93 23.65
N ALA A 70 -9.68 18.96 22.78
CA ALA A 70 -8.67 19.09 21.74
C ALA A 70 -9.27 18.65 20.42
N GLU A 71 -9.20 19.51 19.41
CA GLU A 71 -9.80 19.25 18.10
C GLU A 71 -8.94 19.85 17.00
N GLY A 72 -9.07 19.31 15.79
CA GLY A 72 -8.49 19.90 14.60
C GLY A 72 -8.23 18.89 13.50
N GLU A 73 -7.83 19.45 12.36
CA GLU A 73 -7.57 18.72 11.13
C GLU A 73 -6.07 18.45 10.95
N ILE A 74 -5.74 17.30 10.35
CA ILE A 74 -4.40 16.95 9.90
C ILE A 74 -4.47 16.69 8.39
N ASN A 75 -3.69 17.45 7.63
CA ASN A 75 -3.64 17.37 6.17
C ASN A 75 -2.42 16.55 5.74
N PHE A 76 -2.58 15.75 4.69
CA PHE A 76 -1.54 14.86 4.18
C PHE A 76 -1.62 14.68 2.65
N GLU A 77 -0.53 14.19 2.09
CA GLU A 77 -0.48 13.65 0.73
C GLU A 77 -0.49 12.12 0.80
N LEU A 78 -1.24 11.47 -0.08
CA LEU A 78 -1.38 10.02 -0.03
C LEU A 78 -0.05 9.33 -0.34
N SER A 79 0.36 8.44 0.55
CA SER A 79 1.49 7.52 0.36
C SER A 79 1.22 6.22 1.12
N ALA A 80 1.77 5.12 0.63
CA ALA A 80 1.51 3.80 1.19
C ALA A 80 1.90 3.71 2.68
N GLY A 81 1.00 3.22 3.53
CA GLY A 81 1.25 2.97 4.95
C GLY A 81 1.18 4.19 5.87
N ALA A 82 1.05 5.40 5.32
CA ALA A 82 1.15 6.63 6.12
C ALA A 82 -0.08 6.91 6.99
N ILE A 83 -1.27 6.45 6.58
CA ILE A 83 -2.56 6.79 7.22
C ILE A 83 -3.36 5.57 7.67
N ASP A 84 -2.79 4.37 7.57
CA ASP A 84 -3.48 3.09 7.74
C ASP A 84 -4.15 2.93 9.12
N ASP A 85 -3.49 3.41 10.17
CA ASP A 85 -3.99 3.37 11.54
C ASP A 85 -5.19 4.32 11.70
N PHE A 86 -5.18 5.47 11.03
CA PHE A 86 -6.27 6.44 11.06
C PHE A 86 -7.46 5.98 10.23
N LEU A 87 -7.24 5.34 9.08
CA LEU A 87 -8.29 4.70 8.29
C LEU A 87 -9.00 3.60 9.09
N ALA A 88 -8.24 2.74 9.77
CA ALA A 88 -8.80 1.72 10.66
C ALA A 88 -9.65 2.35 11.78
N ALA A 89 -9.12 3.42 12.39
CA ALA A 89 -9.78 4.13 13.46
C ALA A 89 -11.04 4.89 13.01
N PHE A 90 -11.06 5.37 11.76
CA PHE A 90 -12.21 6.06 11.19
C PHE A 90 -13.39 5.11 10.97
N VAL A 91 -13.13 3.93 10.40
CA VAL A 91 -14.18 2.94 10.09
C VAL A 91 -14.49 1.99 11.25
N TYR A 92 -13.78 2.09 12.39
CA TYR A 92 -13.84 1.16 13.53
C TYR A 92 -13.59 -0.31 13.18
N GLY A 93 -12.85 -0.53 12.10
CA GLY A 93 -12.42 -1.84 11.64
C GLY A 93 -10.97 -2.13 12.00
N LEU A 94 -10.54 -3.35 11.70
CA LEU A 94 -9.13 -3.72 11.73
C LEU A 94 -8.72 -4.27 10.38
N TRP A 95 -7.47 -4.02 10.00
CA TRP A 95 -6.84 -4.69 8.88
C TRP A 95 -6.76 -6.19 9.15
N SER A 96 -7.31 -7.00 8.26
CA SER A 96 -7.32 -8.45 8.40
C SER A 96 -5.90 -9.04 8.47
N ARG A 97 -4.94 -8.39 7.80
CA ARG A 97 -3.50 -8.63 7.90
C ARG A 97 -2.80 -7.30 8.18
N PRO A 98 -2.48 -6.98 9.45
CA PRO A 98 -1.77 -5.75 9.78
C PRO A 98 -0.40 -5.71 9.10
N MET A 99 -0.05 -4.54 8.59
CA MET A 99 1.22 -4.25 7.92
C MET A 99 1.66 -2.86 8.35
N THR A 100 2.96 -2.63 8.29
CA THR A 100 3.58 -1.34 8.59
C THR A 100 4.19 -0.67 7.36
N PHE A 101 4.28 -1.38 6.22
CA PHE A 101 4.91 -0.89 4.99
C PHE A 101 6.34 -0.37 5.22
N ASP A 102 7.02 -0.83 6.28
CA ASP A 102 8.40 -0.45 6.53
C ASP A 102 9.29 -1.06 5.43
N MET A 103 10.21 -0.26 4.92
CA MET A 103 11.14 -0.65 3.86
C MET A 103 12.55 -0.20 4.20
N PHE A 104 13.50 -1.10 4.01
CA PHE A 104 14.93 -0.81 4.10
C PHE A 104 15.53 -1.00 2.72
N LYS A 105 16.37 -0.07 2.26
CA LYS A 105 16.90 -0.07 0.89
C LYS A 105 18.36 0.36 0.81
N GLY A 106 18.98 0.03 -0.32
CA GLY A 106 20.33 0.42 -0.68
C GLY A 106 21.40 -0.50 -0.12
N LYS A 107 22.66 -0.05 -0.22
CA LYS A 107 23.87 -0.84 0.10
C LYS A 107 23.93 -1.38 1.53
N ALA A 108 23.14 -0.82 2.45
CA ALA A 108 23.06 -1.29 3.83
C ALA A 108 22.34 -2.64 3.96
N VAL A 109 21.58 -3.07 2.95
CA VAL A 109 20.82 -4.32 2.91
C VAL A 109 21.63 -5.37 2.17
N SER A 110 21.98 -6.49 2.82
CA SER A 110 22.77 -7.56 2.20
C SER A 110 22.27 -8.95 2.62
N ILE A 111 22.53 -9.95 1.78
CA ILE A 111 22.36 -11.36 2.14
C ILE A 111 23.69 -11.88 2.65
N LYS A 112 23.73 -12.29 3.91
CA LYS A 112 24.95 -12.79 4.55
C LYS A 112 25.10 -14.30 4.40
N ALA A 113 24.00 -15.03 4.50
CA ALA A 113 23.95 -16.49 4.42
C ALA A 113 22.58 -16.94 3.92
N ALA A 114 22.40 -18.25 3.75
CA ALA A 114 21.16 -18.83 3.21
C ALA A 114 19.90 -18.48 4.01
N ASP A 115 20.04 -18.17 5.30
CA ASP A 115 18.98 -17.85 6.24
C ASP A 115 19.18 -16.47 6.90
N GLN A 116 20.12 -15.64 6.43
CA GLN A 116 20.48 -14.38 7.08
C GLN A 116 20.50 -13.18 6.15
N ILE A 117 19.70 -12.18 6.51
CA ILE A 117 19.72 -10.84 5.94
C ILE A 117 20.37 -9.89 6.96
N THR A 118 21.18 -8.95 6.49
CA THR A 118 21.76 -7.90 7.34
C THR A 118 21.37 -6.51 6.87
N ILE A 119 21.05 -5.63 7.81
CA ILE A 119 20.71 -4.22 7.57
C ILE A 119 21.58 -3.35 8.48
N GLY A 120 22.29 -2.38 7.91
CA GLY A 120 23.05 -1.40 8.69
C GLY A 120 22.16 -0.54 9.59
N GLY A 121 22.58 -0.32 10.83
CA GLY A 121 21.83 0.41 11.84
C GLY A 121 20.93 -0.48 12.71
N ASP A 122 20.35 0.11 13.75
CA ASP A 122 19.36 -0.54 14.62
C ASP A 122 17.96 -0.37 14.02
N VAL A 123 17.50 -1.41 13.31
CA VAL A 123 16.15 -1.46 12.73
C VAL A 123 15.30 -2.54 13.40
N GLN A 124 15.80 -3.14 14.49
CA GLN A 124 15.08 -4.15 15.26
C GLN A 124 13.67 -3.69 15.69
N PRO A 125 13.42 -2.41 16.09
CA PRO A 125 12.09 -1.97 16.49
C PRO A 125 11.01 -2.07 15.41
N TYR A 126 11.40 -2.07 14.13
CA TYR A 126 10.49 -2.16 12.98
C TYR A 126 10.11 -3.61 12.63
N LEU A 127 10.89 -4.57 13.12
CA LEU A 127 10.77 -5.97 12.75
C LEU A 127 10.09 -6.77 13.86
N THR A 128 9.26 -7.73 13.48
CA THR A 128 8.56 -8.60 14.44
C THR A 128 8.69 -10.05 13.98
N VAL A 129 9.03 -10.93 14.91
CA VAL A 129 9.13 -12.38 14.65
C VAL A 129 7.79 -12.91 14.17
N GLY A 130 7.82 -13.82 13.19
CA GLY A 130 6.65 -14.39 12.54
C GLY A 130 6.13 -13.59 11.35
N ARG A 131 6.55 -12.33 11.17
CA ARG A 131 6.18 -11.55 9.98
C ARG A 131 6.84 -12.10 8.73
N THR A 132 6.09 -12.08 7.64
CA THR A 132 6.63 -12.31 6.30
C THR A 132 7.20 -11.02 5.75
N ILE A 133 8.39 -11.11 5.19
CA ILE A 133 9.08 -10.03 4.48
C ILE A 133 9.39 -10.48 3.07
N LYS A 134 9.74 -9.53 2.22
CA LYS A 134 10.16 -9.78 0.85
C LYS A 134 11.46 -9.07 0.57
N THR A 135 12.37 -9.74 -0.10
CA THR A 135 13.61 -9.16 -0.62
C THR A 135 13.47 -8.93 -2.12
N GLU A 136 13.99 -7.80 -2.59
CA GLU A 136 14.01 -7.43 -4.01
C GLU A 136 15.27 -6.60 -4.34
N GLY A 137 15.55 -6.42 -5.64
CA GLY A 137 16.68 -5.59 -6.12
C GLY A 137 18.05 -6.28 -6.07
N PHE A 138 18.11 -7.55 -5.70
CA PHE A 138 19.33 -8.37 -5.76
C PHE A 138 19.59 -8.85 -7.18
N LEU A 139 20.87 -8.94 -7.57
CA LEU A 139 21.26 -9.44 -8.89
C LEU A 139 21.04 -10.94 -9.00
N ASN A 140 21.20 -11.69 -7.91
CA ASN A 140 20.86 -13.10 -7.90
C ASN A 140 19.33 -13.28 -7.79
N PRO A 141 18.65 -13.87 -8.79
CA PRO A 141 17.20 -14.07 -8.75
C PRO A 141 16.71 -14.82 -7.50
N ALA A 142 17.50 -15.78 -7.00
CA ALA A 142 17.16 -16.56 -5.80
C ALA A 142 17.06 -15.70 -4.53
N ASN A 143 17.70 -14.52 -4.52
CA ASN A 143 17.64 -13.58 -3.43
C ASN A 143 16.42 -12.66 -3.46
N ASN A 144 15.61 -12.69 -4.53
CA ASN A 144 14.41 -11.87 -4.67
C ASN A 144 13.16 -12.70 -4.35
N THR A 145 12.91 -12.95 -3.06
CA THR A 145 11.88 -13.88 -2.60
C THR A 145 11.24 -13.43 -1.29
N TYR A 146 10.10 -14.03 -0.97
CA TYR A 146 9.51 -14.02 0.37
C TYR A 146 10.28 -14.89 1.36
N ALA A 147 10.32 -14.44 2.62
CA ALA A 147 10.87 -15.17 3.75
C ALA A 147 10.13 -14.78 5.05
N SER A 148 10.11 -15.66 6.05
CA SER A 148 9.47 -15.38 7.35
C SER A 148 10.50 -15.20 8.45
N ILE A 149 10.39 -14.12 9.22
CA ILE A 149 11.34 -13.77 10.29
C ILE A 149 11.23 -14.77 11.44
N SER A 150 12.34 -15.40 11.81
CA SER A 150 12.43 -16.28 12.98
C SER A 150 13.16 -15.61 14.16
N ALA A 151 14.12 -14.72 13.88
CA ALA A 151 14.81 -13.95 14.90
C ALA A 151 15.33 -12.63 14.34
N VAL A 152 15.51 -11.64 15.22
CA VAL A 152 16.14 -10.35 14.89
C VAL A 152 17.10 -10.00 16.02
N ALA A 153 18.32 -9.62 15.68
CA ALA A 153 19.34 -9.21 16.64
C ALA A 153 20.13 -8.01 16.14
N TYR A 154 20.24 -6.98 16.95
CA TYR A 154 21.14 -5.84 16.71
C TYR A 154 22.46 -6.01 17.48
N ALA A 155 23.58 -6.00 16.75
CA ALA A 155 24.91 -6.02 17.34
C ALA A 155 25.94 -5.35 16.42
N GLY A 156 26.89 -4.62 16.99
CA GLY A 156 28.00 -4.04 16.22
C GLY A 156 27.58 -3.05 15.12
N GLY A 157 26.44 -2.35 15.29
CA GLY A 157 25.95 -1.39 14.30
C GLY A 157 25.16 -2.02 13.14
N VAL A 158 24.85 -3.31 13.21
CA VAL A 158 24.11 -4.04 12.17
C VAL A 158 22.99 -4.86 12.80
N THR A 159 21.81 -4.80 12.20
CA THR A 159 20.69 -5.70 12.49
C THR A 159 20.82 -6.95 11.62
N THR A 160 20.86 -8.12 12.25
CA THR A 160 20.78 -9.42 11.57
C THR A 160 19.38 -9.99 11.72
N ILE A 161 18.77 -10.36 10.60
CA ILE A 161 17.46 -11.01 10.52
C ILE A 161 17.71 -12.46 10.14
N THR A 162 17.34 -13.38 11.02
CA THR A 162 17.28 -14.81 10.69
C THR A 162 15.91 -15.13 10.15
N VAL A 163 15.85 -15.86 9.05
CA VAL A 163 14.60 -16.18 8.36
C VAL A 163 14.40 -17.68 8.16
N THR A 164 13.19 -18.03 7.76
CA THR A 164 12.80 -19.35 7.26
C THR A 164 12.09 -19.18 5.90
N SER A 165 11.84 -20.29 5.19
CA SER A 165 11.09 -20.31 3.92
C SER A 165 11.78 -19.63 2.73
N ALA A 166 13.10 -19.42 2.83
CA ALA A 166 13.98 -18.97 1.75
C ALA A 166 15.33 -19.71 1.83
N ALA A 167 15.99 -19.84 0.70
CA ALA A 167 17.34 -20.39 0.57
C ALA A 167 18.19 -19.40 -0.21
N PHE A 168 18.71 -18.41 0.50
CA PHE A 168 19.44 -17.31 -0.12
C PHE A 168 20.87 -17.70 -0.53
N VAL A 169 21.48 -16.89 -1.40
CA VAL A 169 22.88 -16.97 -1.79
C VAL A 169 23.58 -15.71 -1.32
N ALA A 170 24.71 -15.84 -0.62
CA ALA A 170 25.42 -14.68 -0.09
C ALA A 170 25.70 -13.63 -1.19
N GLU A 171 25.25 -12.41 -0.97
CA GLU A 171 25.31 -11.31 -1.94
C GLU A 171 25.37 -9.98 -1.18
N ALA A 172 26.36 -9.15 -1.53
CA ALA A 172 26.48 -7.81 -0.99
C ALA A 172 25.39 -6.89 -1.55
N GLY A 173 24.95 -5.94 -0.72
CA GLY A 173 23.96 -4.94 -1.13
C GLY A 173 24.43 -4.03 -2.25
N ASN A 174 23.53 -3.70 -3.16
CA ASN A 174 23.67 -2.64 -4.16
C ASN A 174 22.72 -1.47 -3.83
N ASP A 175 22.69 -0.44 -4.67
CA ASP A 175 21.88 0.78 -4.42
C ASP A 175 20.36 0.54 -4.48
N PHE A 176 19.92 -0.61 -4.98
CA PHE A 176 18.53 -0.98 -5.23
C PHE A 176 18.03 -2.14 -4.37
N CYS A 177 18.93 -2.89 -3.72
CA CYS A 177 18.57 -3.95 -2.77
C CYS A 177 17.59 -3.43 -1.73
N ARG A 178 16.54 -4.20 -1.46
CA ARG A 178 15.50 -3.81 -0.50
C ARG A 178 14.94 -5.00 0.27
N VAL A 179 14.54 -4.72 1.51
CA VAL A 179 13.70 -5.58 2.36
C VAL A 179 12.41 -4.81 2.62
N LEU A 180 11.29 -5.41 2.25
CA LEU A 180 9.96 -4.83 2.39
C LEU A 180 9.11 -5.68 3.33
N ASP A 181 8.20 -5.01 4.05
CA ASP A 181 7.07 -5.69 4.67
C ASP A 181 6.24 -6.44 3.62
N ALA A 182 5.89 -7.68 3.92
CA ALA A 182 5.01 -8.52 3.10
C ALA A 182 4.05 -9.33 3.97
N ASN A 183 3.65 -8.77 5.12
CA ASN A 183 2.79 -9.47 6.06
C ASN A 183 1.34 -9.65 5.57
N ASP A 184 0.99 -9.12 4.39
CA ASP A 184 -0.22 -9.44 3.62
C ASP A 184 -0.21 -10.84 2.99
N VAL A 185 0.90 -11.58 3.00
CA VAL A 185 0.93 -12.96 2.48
C VAL A 185 0.03 -13.87 3.32
N LEU A 186 -1.05 -14.37 2.73
CA LEU A 186 -2.00 -15.30 3.33
C LEU A 186 -1.55 -16.75 3.17
N VAL A 187 -1.12 -17.10 1.95
CA VAL A 187 -0.60 -18.42 1.59
C VAL A 187 0.75 -18.22 0.89
N LEU A 188 1.79 -18.88 1.39
CA LEU A 188 3.17 -18.67 0.96
C LEU A 188 3.69 -19.88 0.17
N LYS A 189 4.04 -19.67 -1.11
CA LYS A 189 4.74 -20.65 -1.96
C LYS A 189 4.11 -22.06 -1.97
N ASP A 190 2.79 -22.14 -2.02
CA ASP A 190 2.08 -23.42 -2.04
C ASP A 190 2.06 -23.99 -3.46
N THR A 191 2.45 -25.26 -3.61
CA THR A 191 2.51 -25.97 -4.90
C THR A 191 1.22 -26.72 -5.23
N ASN A 192 0.26 -26.81 -4.31
CA ASN A 192 -1.02 -27.50 -4.49
C ASN A 192 -2.11 -26.56 -5.03
N ILE A 193 -1.89 -25.24 -5.00
CA ILE A 193 -2.84 -24.31 -5.58
C ILE A 193 -2.91 -24.54 -7.10
N ARG A 194 -4.13 -24.58 -7.60
CA ARG A 194 -4.48 -24.68 -9.02
C ARG A 194 -5.62 -23.72 -9.35
N PHE A 195 -5.79 -23.42 -10.62
CA PHE A 195 -6.82 -22.51 -11.11
C PHE A 195 -7.84 -23.32 -11.89
N GLY A 196 -9.11 -23.19 -11.54
CA GLY A 196 -10.23 -23.86 -12.18
C GLY A 196 -10.14 -25.39 -12.26
N THR A 197 -10.94 -26.06 -11.44
CA THR A 197 -11.08 -27.53 -11.43
C THR A 197 -12.37 -27.91 -12.16
N ASP A 198 -12.33 -28.91 -13.04
CA ASP A 198 -13.52 -29.44 -13.74
C ASP A 198 -14.37 -28.36 -14.46
N GLY A 199 -13.73 -27.29 -14.94
CA GLY A 199 -14.39 -26.17 -15.63
C GLY A 199 -14.97 -25.09 -14.72
N ALA A 200 -14.81 -25.19 -13.41
CA ALA A 200 -15.20 -24.13 -12.47
C ALA A 200 -14.22 -22.95 -12.52
N SER A 201 -14.72 -21.73 -12.34
CA SER A 201 -13.90 -20.51 -12.30
C SER A 201 -13.46 -20.18 -10.87
N THR A 202 -12.56 -21.00 -10.31
CA THR A 202 -12.17 -20.95 -8.89
C THR A 202 -10.66 -21.00 -8.70
N ILE A 203 -10.19 -20.68 -7.49
CA ILE A 203 -8.85 -21.02 -7.02
C ILE A 203 -9.01 -22.16 -6.02
N ASP A 204 -8.36 -23.28 -6.25
CA ASP A 204 -8.52 -24.51 -5.48
C ASP A 204 -7.16 -24.95 -4.93
N SER A 205 -7.12 -25.30 -3.64
CA SER A 205 -5.92 -25.81 -2.97
C SER A 205 -5.74 -27.32 -3.04
N ASN A 206 -6.54 -28.00 -3.88
CA ASN A 206 -6.45 -29.43 -4.17
C ASN A 206 -6.57 -30.29 -2.89
N ALA A 207 -7.57 -29.99 -2.06
CA ALA A 207 -7.83 -30.66 -0.78
C ALA A 207 -6.71 -30.53 0.28
N ASN A 208 -5.82 -29.54 0.14
CA ASN A 208 -4.74 -29.26 1.10
C ASN A 208 -5.17 -28.25 2.19
N ASN A 209 -6.41 -27.75 2.17
CA ASN A 209 -6.94 -26.75 3.10
C ASN A 209 -6.06 -25.50 3.22
N ALA A 210 -5.42 -25.07 2.12
CA ALA A 210 -4.43 -23.99 2.17
C ALA A 210 -5.04 -22.66 2.65
N PHE A 211 -6.36 -22.48 2.50
CA PHE A 211 -7.07 -21.27 2.92
C PHE A 211 -7.66 -21.35 4.33
N ALA A 212 -7.76 -22.55 4.93
CA ALA A 212 -8.48 -22.76 6.19
C ALA A 212 -7.96 -21.90 7.35
N ALA A 213 -6.63 -21.75 7.48
CA ALA A 213 -6.03 -20.93 8.53
C ALA A 213 -6.37 -19.44 8.37
N ALA A 214 -6.36 -18.92 7.14
CA ALA A 214 -6.72 -17.55 6.84
C ALA A 214 -8.23 -17.30 7.04
N ILE A 215 -9.08 -18.27 6.70
CA ILE A 215 -10.53 -18.22 6.93
C ILE A 215 -10.84 -18.19 8.42
N ALA A 216 -10.23 -19.09 9.21
CA ALA A 216 -10.42 -19.15 10.66
C ALA A 216 -9.97 -17.86 11.37
N ALA A 217 -8.94 -17.20 10.84
CA ALA A 217 -8.48 -15.89 11.32
C ALA A 217 -9.33 -14.70 10.81
N GLY A 218 -10.36 -14.94 10.00
CA GLY A 218 -11.25 -13.91 9.44
C GLY A 218 -10.61 -13.05 8.35
N GLN A 219 -9.59 -13.59 7.67
CA GLN A 219 -8.72 -12.88 6.73
C GLN A 219 -9.07 -13.04 5.26
N LEU A 220 -10.00 -13.95 4.97
CA LEU A 220 -10.61 -14.17 3.66
C LEU A 220 -12.12 -14.01 3.80
N LYS A 221 -12.70 -13.04 3.08
CA LYS A 221 -14.12 -12.69 3.13
C LYS A 221 -14.65 -12.40 1.73
N ILE A 222 -15.94 -12.62 1.51
CA ILE A 222 -16.61 -12.24 0.25
C ILE A 222 -16.47 -10.74 0.03
N GLY A 223 -16.20 -10.34 -1.21
CA GLY A 223 -15.95 -8.96 -1.65
C GLY A 223 -14.48 -8.54 -1.54
N GLN A 224 -13.67 -9.21 -0.73
CA GLN A 224 -12.25 -8.92 -0.56
C GLN A 224 -11.48 -9.12 -1.87
N LYS A 225 -10.52 -8.25 -2.15
CA LYS A 225 -9.54 -8.47 -3.23
C LYS A 225 -8.32 -9.23 -2.70
N ILE A 226 -7.84 -10.18 -3.51
CA ILE A 226 -6.61 -10.92 -3.28
C ILE A 226 -5.67 -10.77 -4.47
N HIS A 227 -4.37 -10.76 -4.20
CA HIS A 227 -3.34 -10.81 -5.22
C HIS A 227 -2.77 -12.21 -5.27
N VAL A 228 -2.77 -12.82 -6.45
CA VAL A 228 -2.31 -14.20 -6.66
C VAL A 228 -1.24 -14.20 -7.71
N ASP A 229 -0.13 -14.89 -7.42
CA ASP A 229 1.02 -14.92 -8.30
C ASP A 229 1.78 -16.25 -8.24
N GLY A 230 2.52 -16.57 -9.29
CA GLY A 230 3.36 -17.78 -9.43
C GLY A 230 3.15 -18.58 -10.72
N LEU A 231 2.11 -18.27 -11.50
CA LEU A 231 1.72 -19.03 -12.70
C LEU A 231 1.31 -18.06 -13.84
N GLY A 232 1.23 -18.56 -15.08
CA GLY A 232 0.70 -17.80 -16.22
C GLY A 232 1.69 -16.85 -16.88
N PHE A 233 2.96 -16.87 -16.48
CA PHE A 233 4.02 -16.09 -17.11
C PHE A 233 4.42 -16.63 -18.48
N GLU A 234 4.68 -15.72 -19.43
CA GLU A 234 5.37 -16.06 -20.66
C GLU A 234 6.88 -16.23 -20.41
N THR A 235 7.48 -17.11 -21.20
CA THR A 235 8.90 -17.35 -21.18
C THR A 235 9.48 -17.31 -22.58
N GLY A 236 10.66 -16.74 -22.71
CA GLY A 236 11.50 -16.76 -23.90
C GLY A 236 12.89 -17.24 -23.55
N SER A 237 13.76 -17.41 -24.54
CA SER A 237 15.14 -17.83 -24.27
C SER A 237 16.16 -17.22 -25.22
N VAL A 238 17.38 -17.08 -24.71
CA VAL A 238 18.58 -16.79 -25.49
C VAL A 238 19.52 -17.98 -25.33
N THR A 239 19.75 -18.71 -26.41
CA THR A 239 20.65 -19.88 -26.45
C THR A 239 22.00 -19.47 -27.01
N ILE A 240 23.06 -19.71 -26.25
CA ILE A 240 24.44 -19.38 -26.58
C ILE A 240 25.19 -20.70 -26.80
N THR A 241 25.71 -20.92 -28.01
CA THR A 241 26.39 -22.19 -28.37
C THR A 241 27.91 -22.09 -28.36
N GLY A 242 28.46 -20.90 -28.10
CA GLY A 242 29.89 -20.59 -28.01
C GLY A 242 30.10 -19.16 -27.56
N VAL A 243 31.35 -18.70 -27.43
CA VAL A 243 31.63 -17.31 -27.01
C VAL A 243 31.11 -16.33 -28.06
N PRO A 244 30.16 -15.43 -27.72
CA PRO A 244 29.66 -14.43 -28.66
C PRO A 244 30.77 -13.52 -29.16
N GLY A 245 30.80 -13.27 -30.46
CA GLY A 245 31.72 -12.31 -31.08
C GLY A 245 31.51 -10.89 -30.56
N ALA A 246 32.57 -10.07 -30.60
CA ALA A 246 32.48 -8.68 -30.20
C ALA A 246 31.42 -7.93 -31.02
N GLY A 247 30.49 -7.25 -30.34
CA GLY A 247 29.37 -6.56 -30.97
C GLY A 247 28.11 -7.41 -31.14
N THR A 248 28.13 -8.69 -30.76
CA THR A 248 26.91 -9.50 -30.72
C THR A 248 25.91 -8.87 -29.74
N ASN A 249 24.64 -8.74 -30.12
CA ASN A 249 23.63 -8.14 -29.26
C ASN A 249 22.24 -8.78 -29.36
N VAL A 250 21.48 -8.63 -28.28
CA VAL A 250 20.08 -9.02 -28.15
C VAL A 250 19.29 -7.87 -27.57
N VAL A 251 18.09 -7.63 -28.09
CA VAL A 251 17.12 -6.70 -27.52
C VAL A 251 16.10 -7.50 -26.74
N VAL A 252 15.88 -7.15 -25.48
CA VAL A 252 14.85 -7.75 -24.65
C VAL A 252 13.89 -6.66 -24.20
N SER A 253 12.60 -6.93 -24.40
CA SER A 253 11.49 -6.10 -23.94
C SER A 253 10.58 -6.91 -23.02
N ASP A 254 10.08 -6.27 -21.97
CA ASP A 254 9.03 -6.81 -21.09
C ASP A 254 7.61 -6.42 -21.58
N GLY A 255 7.50 -5.80 -22.75
CA GLY A 255 6.25 -5.29 -23.34
C GLY A 255 5.96 -3.83 -23.02
N VAL A 256 6.63 -3.24 -22.03
CA VAL A 256 6.51 -1.83 -21.64
C VAL A 256 7.82 -1.08 -21.93
N ASN A 257 8.92 -1.63 -21.42
CA ASN A 257 10.27 -1.15 -21.57
C ASN A 257 11.09 -2.12 -22.43
N GLN A 258 12.23 -1.63 -22.92
CA GLN A 258 13.19 -2.47 -23.65
C GLN A 258 14.62 -2.03 -23.42
N LYS A 259 15.55 -2.99 -23.46
CA LYS A 259 16.99 -2.74 -23.43
C LYS A 259 17.71 -3.61 -24.45
N THR A 260 18.76 -3.04 -25.03
CA THR A 260 19.71 -3.77 -25.87
C THR A 260 20.90 -4.16 -25.02
N PHE A 261 21.30 -5.43 -25.09
CA PHE A 261 22.41 -6.02 -24.38
C PHE A 261 23.46 -6.46 -25.39
N GLN A 262 24.71 -6.02 -25.23
CA GLN A 262 25.79 -6.29 -26.17
C GLN A 262 27.01 -6.92 -25.50
N TRP A 263 27.50 -8.03 -26.07
CA TRP A 263 28.76 -8.66 -25.69
C TRP A 263 29.94 -7.96 -26.38
N GLY A 264 30.79 -7.30 -25.59
CA GLY A 264 32.03 -6.69 -26.05
C GLY A 264 31.90 -5.69 -27.22
N GLY A 265 33.04 -5.36 -27.84
CA GLY A 265 33.12 -4.40 -28.95
C GLY A 265 32.90 -2.95 -28.52
N VAL A 266 32.66 -2.06 -29.49
CA VAL A 266 32.28 -0.67 -29.23
C VAL A 266 30.80 -0.64 -28.89
N VAL A 267 30.46 -0.25 -27.67
CA VAL A 267 29.08 -0.22 -27.18
C VAL A 267 28.48 1.18 -27.41
N PRO A 268 27.40 1.30 -28.20
CA PRO A 268 26.72 2.58 -28.40
C PRO A 268 26.10 3.14 -27.11
N ALA A 269 25.88 4.45 -27.05
CA ALA A 269 25.16 5.06 -25.95
C ALA A 269 23.74 4.47 -25.83
N GLY A 270 23.33 4.14 -24.60
CA GLY A 270 22.02 3.54 -24.32
C GLY A 270 21.96 2.01 -24.42
N VAL A 271 23.05 1.35 -24.86
CA VAL A 271 23.19 -0.11 -24.88
C VAL A 271 23.87 -0.59 -23.60
N VAL A 272 23.38 -1.68 -23.03
CA VAL A 272 23.97 -2.32 -21.83
C VAL A 272 25.16 -3.16 -22.25
N ALA A 273 26.34 -2.78 -21.79
CA ALA A 273 27.59 -3.50 -22.06
C ALA A 273 27.70 -4.77 -21.20
N MET A 274 28.14 -5.86 -21.81
CA MET A 274 28.39 -7.14 -21.14
C MET A 274 29.75 -7.71 -21.53
N ALA A 275 30.39 -8.41 -20.61
CA ALA A 275 31.61 -9.15 -20.90
C ALA A 275 31.29 -10.37 -21.80
N ALA A 276 32.20 -10.72 -22.71
CA ALA A 276 32.02 -11.82 -23.65
C ALA A 276 31.90 -13.21 -22.97
N GLY A 277 32.49 -13.37 -21.77
CA GLY A 277 32.67 -14.66 -21.09
C GLY A 277 33.78 -15.51 -21.72
N ALA A 278 34.33 -16.47 -20.97
CA ALA A 278 35.31 -17.44 -21.46
C ALA A 278 34.64 -18.62 -22.21
N ASP A 279 33.39 -18.92 -21.90
CA ASP A 279 32.58 -19.95 -22.56
C ASP A 279 31.10 -19.51 -22.65
N ALA A 280 30.25 -20.39 -23.22
CA ALA A 280 28.82 -20.12 -23.37
C ALA A 280 28.09 -19.96 -22.04
N THR A 281 28.52 -20.65 -20.98
CA THR A 281 27.91 -20.57 -19.65
C THR A 281 28.21 -19.21 -19.05
N GLU A 282 29.48 -18.80 -19.03
CA GLU A 282 29.87 -17.49 -18.49
C GLU A 282 29.27 -16.34 -19.32
N ALA A 283 29.18 -16.49 -20.65
CA ALA A 283 28.48 -15.52 -21.51
C ALA A 283 26.99 -15.39 -21.15
N GLY A 284 26.34 -16.51 -20.80
CA GLY A 284 24.96 -16.55 -20.31
C GLY A 284 24.80 -15.94 -18.93
N ASP A 285 25.73 -16.19 -18.02
CA ASP A 285 25.75 -15.59 -16.67
C ASP A 285 25.90 -14.06 -16.75
N ASN A 286 26.75 -13.57 -17.67
CA ASN A 286 26.90 -12.15 -17.93
C ASN A 286 25.60 -11.51 -18.45
N LEU A 287 24.82 -12.23 -19.28
CA LEU A 287 23.51 -11.76 -19.74
C LEU A 287 22.50 -11.73 -18.59
N VAL A 288 22.45 -12.77 -17.75
CA VAL A 288 21.59 -12.80 -16.57
C VAL A 288 21.92 -11.63 -15.65
N ALA A 289 23.18 -11.43 -15.29
CA ALA A 289 23.60 -10.35 -14.42
C ALA A 289 23.23 -8.96 -14.99
N ALA A 290 23.39 -8.76 -16.31
CA ALA A 290 23.03 -7.51 -16.96
C ALA A 290 21.52 -7.27 -16.98
N ILE A 291 20.70 -8.30 -17.26
CA ILE A 291 19.24 -8.21 -17.18
C ILE A 291 18.83 -7.86 -15.74
N MET A 292 19.34 -8.60 -14.75
CA MET A 292 19.00 -8.41 -13.35
C MET A 292 19.45 -7.04 -12.80
N ASP A 293 20.55 -6.47 -13.31
CA ASP A 293 20.95 -5.09 -13.03
C ASP A 293 19.95 -4.06 -13.58
N GLN A 294 19.38 -4.30 -14.77
CA GLN A 294 18.33 -3.42 -15.29
C GLN A 294 17.01 -3.59 -14.53
N VAL A 295 16.72 -4.81 -14.06
CA VAL A 295 15.55 -5.10 -13.23
C VAL A 295 15.65 -4.43 -11.86
N SER A 296 16.82 -4.48 -11.21
CA SER A 296 17.03 -3.82 -9.92
C SER A 296 16.87 -2.30 -10.02
N ARG A 297 17.20 -1.70 -11.17
CA ARG A 297 16.98 -0.27 -11.47
C ARG A 297 15.52 0.09 -11.79
N GLY A 298 14.63 -0.89 -11.92
CA GLY A 298 13.25 -0.68 -12.35
C GLY A 298 13.10 -0.38 -13.85
N ASN A 299 14.13 -0.65 -14.66
CA ASN A 299 14.08 -0.42 -16.11
C ASN A 299 13.42 -1.56 -16.89
N LEU A 300 13.29 -2.74 -16.27
CA LEU A 300 12.66 -3.94 -16.82
C LEU A 300 11.99 -4.72 -15.68
N ALA A 301 10.92 -5.47 -15.96
CA ALA A 301 10.38 -6.47 -15.03
C ALA A 301 10.53 -7.89 -15.59
N LEU A 302 11.72 -8.45 -15.43
CA LEU A 302 12.07 -9.78 -15.93
C LEU A 302 12.75 -10.62 -14.85
N LYS A 303 12.67 -11.95 -14.97
CA LYS A 303 13.57 -12.91 -14.32
C LYS A 303 14.40 -13.57 -15.40
N ALA A 304 15.71 -13.70 -15.20
CA ALA A 304 16.58 -14.45 -16.09
C ALA A 304 17.36 -15.52 -15.32
N VAL A 305 17.41 -16.74 -15.86
CA VAL A 305 18.16 -17.86 -15.27
C VAL A 305 18.95 -18.55 -16.39
N ASN A 306 20.25 -18.73 -16.17
CA ASN A 306 21.12 -19.43 -17.11
C ASN A 306 21.26 -20.89 -16.70
N ALA A 307 21.10 -21.79 -17.67
CA ALA A 307 21.43 -23.21 -17.54
C ALA A 307 22.34 -23.60 -18.71
N VAL A 308 23.65 -23.60 -18.47
CA VAL A 308 24.67 -24.07 -19.44
C VAL A 308 24.55 -23.35 -20.80
N GLY A 309 24.48 -22.03 -20.79
CA GLY A 309 24.39 -21.18 -21.98
C GLY A 309 22.98 -21.01 -22.54
N VAL A 310 21.97 -21.65 -21.96
CA VAL A 310 20.55 -21.37 -22.26
C VAL A 310 20.02 -20.43 -21.18
N VAL A 311 19.86 -19.16 -21.53
CA VAL A 311 19.26 -18.16 -20.64
C VAL A 311 17.76 -18.16 -20.86
N THR A 312 17.01 -18.68 -19.89
CA THR A 312 15.55 -18.60 -19.86
C THR A 312 15.16 -17.28 -19.23
N ILE A 313 14.29 -16.53 -19.91
CA ILE A 313 13.79 -15.24 -19.47
C ILE A 313 12.29 -15.36 -19.26
N THR A 314 11.82 -14.97 -18.08
CA THR A 314 10.39 -14.90 -17.72
C THR A 314 9.97 -13.44 -17.65
N ASN A 315 8.90 -13.08 -18.36
CA ASN A 315 8.35 -11.73 -18.27
C ASN A 315 7.49 -11.60 -17.02
N LEU A 316 7.82 -10.68 -16.12
CA LEU A 316 7.14 -10.47 -14.85
C LEU A 316 6.19 -9.26 -14.87
N GLU A 317 5.97 -8.64 -16.03
CA GLU A 317 4.95 -7.62 -16.18
C GLU A 317 3.54 -8.17 -16.03
N GLU A 318 2.62 -7.33 -15.53
CA GLU A 318 1.22 -7.70 -15.28
C GLU A 318 0.53 -8.14 -16.57
N THR A 319 0.83 -7.46 -17.68
CA THR A 319 0.33 -7.79 -19.02
C THR A 319 1.43 -8.44 -19.86
N SER A 320 1.09 -9.56 -20.49
CA SER A 320 1.95 -10.23 -21.48
C SER A 320 2.24 -9.35 -22.70
N GLY A 321 3.41 -9.47 -23.29
CA GLY A 321 3.81 -8.70 -24.47
C GLY A 321 5.31 -8.59 -24.68
N GLY A 322 6.11 -9.40 -23.97
CA GLY A 322 7.55 -9.37 -24.04
C GLY A 322 8.05 -9.73 -25.44
N ALA A 323 9.24 -9.23 -25.77
CA ALA A 323 9.90 -9.55 -27.03
C ALA A 323 11.40 -9.81 -26.82
N ILE A 324 11.93 -10.82 -27.50
CA ILE A 324 13.36 -11.06 -27.63
C ILE A 324 13.72 -11.00 -29.11
N VAL A 325 14.57 -10.03 -29.47
CA VAL A 325 15.03 -9.84 -30.83
C VAL A 325 16.54 -10.04 -30.89
N LYS A 326 16.97 -10.99 -31.72
CA LYS A 326 18.39 -11.16 -32.06
C LYS A 326 18.81 -9.98 -32.93
N GLY A 327 19.88 -9.28 -32.54
CA GLY A 327 20.49 -8.26 -33.38
C GLY A 327 21.73 -8.79 -34.10
N ALA A 328 22.82 -8.02 -34.07
CA ALA A 328 24.07 -8.43 -34.69
C ALA A 328 24.61 -9.69 -33.99
N ASP A 329 25.13 -10.66 -34.76
CA ASP A 329 25.80 -11.85 -34.22
C ASP A 329 26.86 -12.35 -35.21
N PRO A 330 28.04 -11.69 -35.27
CA PRO A 330 29.07 -11.98 -36.26
C PRO A 330 29.62 -13.41 -36.18
N SER A 331 29.53 -14.04 -35.00
CA SER A 331 29.98 -15.42 -34.74
C SER A 331 28.91 -16.48 -34.97
N ASN A 332 27.67 -16.07 -35.25
CA ASN A 332 26.50 -16.95 -35.30
C ASN A 332 26.38 -17.87 -34.07
N ALA A 333 26.68 -17.33 -32.89
CA ALA A 333 26.75 -18.07 -31.62
C ALA A 333 25.49 -17.94 -30.77
N VAL A 334 24.53 -17.11 -31.19
CA VAL A 334 23.32 -16.78 -30.43
C VAL A 334 22.07 -17.14 -31.22
N ALA A 335 21.14 -17.86 -30.60
CA ALA A 335 19.78 -18.07 -31.07
C ALA A 335 18.79 -17.53 -30.04
N VAL A 336 17.62 -17.06 -30.49
CA VAL A 336 16.56 -16.54 -29.60
C VAL A 336 15.26 -17.27 -29.87
N ALA A 337 14.53 -17.59 -28.80
CA ALA A 337 13.13 -17.98 -28.84
C ALA A 337 12.32 -16.86 -28.20
N ASN A 338 11.34 -16.34 -28.93
CA ASN A 338 10.53 -15.24 -28.42
C ASN A 338 9.62 -15.69 -27.27
N PHE A 339 9.12 -14.75 -26.48
CA PHE A 339 8.21 -15.04 -25.38
C PHE A 339 6.93 -15.74 -25.87
N ALA A 340 6.53 -16.78 -25.15
CA ALA A 340 5.29 -17.52 -25.38
C ALA A 340 4.75 -18.12 -24.08
N GLY A 341 3.49 -18.55 -24.11
CA GLY A 341 2.86 -19.32 -23.02
C GLY A 341 2.18 -18.49 -21.92
N ALA A 342 2.04 -17.17 -22.10
CA ALA A 342 1.30 -16.34 -21.14
C ALA A 342 -0.19 -16.75 -21.04
N VAL A 343 -0.70 -16.73 -19.81
CA VAL A 343 -2.12 -16.85 -19.49
C VAL A 343 -2.44 -15.81 -18.42
N ASN A 344 -2.84 -14.60 -18.82
CA ASN A 344 -3.00 -13.47 -17.90
C ASN A 344 -4.14 -13.65 -16.89
N SER A 345 -5.12 -14.51 -17.17
CA SER A 345 -6.31 -14.72 -16.32
C SER A 345 -6.05 -15.58 -15.08
N ILE A 346 -4.83 -16.07 -14.83
CA ILE A 346 -4.48 -16.94 -13.70
C ILE A 346 -3.44 -16.31 -12.76
N ARG A 347 -3.36 -14.98 -12.76
CA ARG A 347 -2.49 -14.17 -11.89
C ARG A 347 -3.07 -12.76 -11.76
N GLY A 348 -2.56 -12.00 -10.79
CA GLY A 348 -2.98 -10.63 -10.53
C GLY A 348 -4.08 -10.55 -9.48
N ILE A 349 -5.00 -9.59 -9.65
CA ILE A 349 -6.00 -9.26 -8.64
C ILE A 349 -7.33 -9.95 -8.94
N PHE A 350 -7.86 -10.65 -7.93
CA PHE A 350 -9.16 -11.31 -7.96
C PHE A 350 -10.03 -10.80 -6.81
N THR A 351 -11.32 -10.63 -7.06
CA THR A 351 -12.35 -10.37 -6.05
C THR A 351 -12.98 -11.69 -5.62
N ILE A 352 -13.03 -11.95 -4.31
CA ILE A 352 -13.60 -13.18 -3.75
C ILE A 352 -15.13 -13.14 -3.84
N THR A 353 -15.73 -14.16 -4.46
CA THR A 353 -17.19 -14.33 -4.58
C THR A 353 -17.73 -15.42 -3.67
N SER A 354 -16.90 -16.40 -3.30
CA SER A 354 -17.24 -17.41 -2.29
C SER A 354 -15.99 -17.91 -1.57
N VAL A 355 -16.18 -18.39 -0.34
CA VAL A 355 -15.09 -18.86 0.53
C VAL A 355 -15.43 -20.25 1.04
N SER A 356 -14.51 -21.19 0.84
CA SER A 356 -14.48 -22.49 1.48
C SER A 356 -13.03 -22.87 1.78
N ASP A 357 -12.81 -23.83 2.68
CA ASP A 357 -11.46 -24.17 3.17
C ASP A 357 -10.48 -24.55 2.05
N ASP A 358 -11.00 -25.20 1.00
CA ASP A 358 -10.20 -25.63 -0.15
C ASP A 358 -10.36 -24.74 -1.38
N VAL A 359 -11.52 -24.09 -1.56
CA VAL A 359 -11.89 -23.42 -2.80
C VAL A 359 -12.36 -21.97 -2.56
N LEU A 360 -11.75 -21.05 -3.29
CA LEU A 360 -12.21 -19.66 -3.41
C LEU A 360 -12.91 -19.47 -4.76
N GLY A 361 -14.16 -19.04 -4.74
CA GLY A 361 -14.80 -18.47 -5.92
C GLY A 361 -14.27 -17.06 -6.16
N VAL A 362 -13.99 -16.72 -7.41
CA VAL A 362 -13.33 -15.45 -7.76
C VAL A 362 -13.91 -14.79 -9.02
N SER A 363 -13.73 -13.48 -9.12
CA SER A 363 -13.97 -12.67 -10.32
C SER A 363 -12.78 -11.72 -10.57
N PRO A 364 -12.29 -11.55 -11.82
CA PRO A 364 -12.74 -12.22 -13.03
C PRO A 364 -12.48 -13.72 -12.99
N ALA A 365 -13.23 -14.48 -13.80
CA ALA A 365 -13.12 -15.92 -13.87
C ALA A 365 -11.73 -16.36 -14.38
N PRO A 366 -10.96 -17.17 -13.62
CA PRO A 366 -9.67 -17.66 -14.09
C PRO A 366 -9.83 -18.76 -15.15
N ALA A 367 -8.80 -18.91 -15.97
CA ALA A 367 -8.67 -20.07 -16.86
C ALA A 367 -8.29 -21.33 -16.05
N THR A 368 -8.58 -22.51 -16.60
CA THR A 368 -8.25 -23.79 -15.95
C THR A 368 -6.77 -24.14 -16.12
N ASN A 369 -6.12 -24.55 -15.04
CA ASN A 369 -4.73 -25.00 -14.96
C ASN A 369 -4.50 -25.80 -13.66
N ASP A 370 -4.19 -27.09 -13.79
CA ASP A 370 -3.94 -28.03 -12.68
C ASP A 370 -2.59 -27.85 -11.97
N ASN A 371 -1.79 -26.86 -12.37
CA ASN A 371 -0.45 -26.62 -11.83
C ASN A 371 0.46 -27.88 -11.84
N VAL A 372 0.39 -28.68 -12.89
CA VAL A 372 1.11 -29.98 -13.03
C VAL A 372 2.65 -29.82 -12.88
N GLY A 373 3.18 -28.63 -13.16
CA GLY A 373 4.61 -28.31 -13.00
C GLY A 373 5.05 -28.01 -11.56
N GLY A 374 4.13 -27.98 -10.59
CA GLY A 374 4.44 -27.66 -9.19
C GLY A 374 4.99 -26.26 -9.00
N ALA A 375 4.48 -25.28 -9.76
CA ALA A 375 4.86 -23.88 -9.57
C ALA A 375 4.40 -23.43 -8.17
N THR A 376 5.23 -22.63 -7.51
CA THR A 376 4.96 -22.11 -6.18
C THR A 376 4.05 -20.89 -6.29
N ILE A 377 2.83 -20.99 -5.75
CA ILE A 377 1.85 -19.90 -5.79
C ILE A 377 1.80 -19.19 -4.45
N THR A 378 1.79 -17.86 -4.49
CA THR A 378 1.64 -17.01 -3.31
C THR A 378 0.36 -16.20 -3.42
N VAL A 379 -0.44 -16.23 -2.36
CA VAL A 379 -1.69 -15.46 -2.25
C VAL A 379 -1.52 -14.40 -1.18
N LYS A 380 -1.80 -13.14 -1.54
CA LYS A 380 -1.72 -11.99 -0.65
C LYS A 380 -3.11 -11.36 -0.48
N GLY A 381 -3.35 -10.77 0.68
CA GLY A 381 -4.57 -10.01 0.94
C GLY A 381 -4.56 -9.39 2.33
N SER A 382 -4.88 -8.10 2.39
CA SER A 382 -5.19 -7.39 3.62
C SER A 382 -6.35 -6.46 3.36
N MET A 383 -7.39 -6.55 4.18
CA MET A 383 -8.65 -5.85 3.98
C MET A 383 -9.03 -5.08 5.24
N LEU A 384 -9.50 -3.85 5.06
CA LEU A 384 -10.18 -3.05 6.04
C LEU A 384 -11.61 -2.78 5.56
N ARG A 385 -12.58 -2.87 6.46
CA ARG A 385 -13.97 -2.46 6.20
C ARG A 385 -14.64 -1.99 7.46
N ASN A 386 -15.66 -1.15 7.32
CA ASN A 386 -16.52 -0.83 8.45
C ASN A 386 -17.28 -2.10 8.90
N PRO A 387 -17.15 -2.52 10.17
CA PRO A 387 -17.80 -3.72 10.67
C PRO A 387 -19.33 -3.55 10.70
N SER A 388 -20.05 -4.66 10.49
CA SER A 388 -21.51 -4.69 10.60
C SER A 388 -22.01 -5.16 11.97
N ASN A 389 -21.17 -5.88 12.72
CA ASN A 389 -21.50 -6.40 14.04
C ASN A 389 -20.89 -5.49 15.11
N VAL A 390 -21.70 -5.09 16.08
CA VAL A 390 -21.28 -4.21 17.18
C VAL A 390 -20.12 -4.79 17.98
N ASN A 391 -20.03 -6.12 18.08
CA ASN A 391 -18.92 -6.78 18.81
C ASN A 391 -17.57 -6.65 18.10
N ASP A 392 -17.58 -6.36 16.79
CA ASP A 392 -16.36 -6.21 16.00
C ASP A 392 -15.87 -4.75 16.00
N PHE A 393 -16.59 -3.83 16.68
CA PHE A 393 -16.27 -2.41 16.68
C PHE A 393 -15.07 -2.16 17.60
N ILE A 394 -13.95 -1.73 17.01
CA ILE A 394 -12.76 -1.38 17.77
C ILE A 394 -12.62 0.14 17.78
N ARG A 395 -12.94 0.74 18.93
CA ARG A 395 -12.75 2.19 19.13
C ARG A 395 -11.29 2.47 19.42
N GLN A 396 -10.61 3.06 18.45
CA GLN A 396 -9.22 3.47 18.60
C GLN A 396 -9.15 4.94 18.99
N SER A 397 -8.22 5.28 19.88
CA SER A 397 -7.83 6.65 20.19
C SER A 397 -6.32 6.80 20.20
N PHE A 398 -5.86 8.03 20.04
CA PHE A 398 -4.44 8.33 19.89
C PHE A 398 -4.01 9.44 20.84
N THR A 399 -2.78 9.32 21.31
CA THR A 399 -2.01 10.47 21.79
C THR A 399 -1.18 10.98 20.61
N VAL A 400 -1.29 12.28 20.31
CA VAL A 400 -0.55 12.96 19.24
C VAL A 400 0.31 14.05 19.84
N GLU A 401 1.58 14.11 19.43
CA GLU A 401 2.50 15.19 19.79
C GLU A 401 2.86 16.00 18.54
N THR A 402 2.61 17.31 18.59
CA THR A 402 3.15 18.29 17.64
C THR A 402 4.38 18.94 18.26
N SER A 403 5.50 18.91 17.56
CA SER A 403 6.80 19.39 18.03
C SER A 403 7.34 20.49 17.12
N PHE A 404 7.77 21.61 17.69
CA PHE A 404 8.57 22.66 17.04
C PHE A 404 10.00 22.52 17.54
N GLU A 405 10.82 21.80 16.78
CA GLU A 405 12.14 21.33 17.24
C GLU A 405 13.19 22.44 17.35
N ASP A 406 12.98 23.58 16.68
CA ASP A 406 13.86 24.74 16.71
C ASP A 406 13.73 25.59 17.98
N VAL A 407 12.54 25.63 18.57
CA VAL A 407 12.25 26.36 19.82
C VAL A 407 11.93 25.44 21.00
N ASN A 408 12.10 24.13 20.83
CA ASN A 408 11.84 23.08 21.84
C ASN A 408 10.45 23.22 22.49
N GLN A 409 9.43 23.52 21.69
CA GLN A 409 8.04 23.56 22.13
C GLN A 409 7.30 22.35 21.61
N HIS A 410 6.64 21.64 22.53
CA HIS A 410 5.94 20.40 22.22
C HIS A 410 4.54 20.44 22.83
N PHE A 411 3.55 20.06 22.05
CA PHE A 411 2.15 20.06 22.44
C PHE A 411 1.60 18.64 22.28
N VAL A 412 1.02 18.11 23.35
CA VAL A 412 0.51 16.74 23.39
C VAL A 412 -1.00 16.80 23.54
N ALA A 413 -1.70 16.21 22.59
CA ALA A 413 -3.13 15.97 22.64
C ALA A 413 -3.42 14.50 22.94
N THR A 414 -4.38 14.23 23.81
CA THR A 414 -4.75 12.87 24.22
C THR A 414 -6.22 12.58 23.95
N GLY A 415 -6.56 11.29 23.84
CA GLY A 415 -7.92 10.84 23.63
C GLY A 415 -8.47 11.15 22.24
N LEU A 416 -7.62 11.48 21.27
CA LEU A 416 -8.04 11.86 19.92
C LEU A 416 -8.66 10.67 19.21
N ARG A 417 -9.86 10.85 18.68
CA ARG A 417 -10.54 9.92 17.78
C ARG A 417 -10.75 10.58 16.43
N VAL A 418 -10.66 9.78 15.38
CA VAL A 418 -10.89 10.23 14.01
C VAL A 418 -12.39 10.41 13.80
N GLY A 419 -12.79 11.60 13.35
CA GLY A 419 -14.18 11.98 13.13
C GLY A 419 -14.55 12.05 11.67
N THR A 420 -13.75 12.75 10.87
CA THR A 420 -13.93 12.79 9.41
C THR A 420 -12.68 12.36 8.69
N PHE A 421 -12.88 11.82 7.50
CA PHE A 421 -11.84 11.47 6.54
C PHE A 421 -12.24 11.97 5.16
N GLU A 422 -11.34 12.69 4.51
CA GLU A 422 -11.50 13.14 3.14
C GLU A 422 -10.30 12.72 2.29
N LEU A 423 -10.58 12.30 1.07
CA LEU A 423 -9.59 11.98 0.04
C LEU A 423 -10.03 12.59 -1.27
N SER A 424 -9.16 13.40 -1.87
CA SER A 424 -9.40 14.07 -3.14
C SER A 424 -8.33 13.72 -4.16
N MET A 425 -8.81 13.40 -5.36
CA MET A 425 -8.02 13.08 -6.56
C MET A 425 -8.45 14.01 -7.69
N GLU A 426 -7.48 14.67 -8.29
CA GLU A 426 -7.71 15.52 -9.45
C GLU A 426 -6.64 15.28 -10.50
N SER A 427 -7.05 15.16 -11.76
CA SER A 427 -6.14 14.93 -12.88
C SER A 427 -5.06 16.00 -12.94
N GLY A 428 -3.80 15.58 -13.01
CA GLY A 428 -2.64 16.50 -13.03
C GLY A 428 -2.11 16.90 -11.65
N GLU A 429 -2.80 16.53 -10.57
CA GLU A 429 -2.45 16.93 -9.21
C GLU A 429 -2.05 15.75 -8.31
N ILE A 430 -1.40 16.09 -7.19
CA ILE A 430 -1.11 15.15 -6.11
C ILE A 430 -2.42 14.79 -5.40
N SER A 431 -2.58 13.52 -5.03
CA SER A 431 -3.72 13.10 -4.21
C SER A 431 -3.54 13.60 -2.78
N THR A 432 -4.50 14.39 -2.31
CA THR A 432 -4.48 15.00 -0.98
C THR A 432 -5.63 14.47 -0.14
N GLY A 433 -5.47 14.52 1.18
CA GLY A 433 -6.54 14.16 2.09
C GLY A 433 -6.41 14.85 3.43
N SER A 434 -7.48 14.75 4.21
CA SER A 434 -7.52 15.30 5.55
C SER A 434 -8.24 14.39 6.53
N ILE A 435 -7.81 14.48 7.79
CA ILE A 435 -8.37 13.75 8.91
C ILE A 435 -8.72 14.77 10.00
N SER A 436 -10.00 14.93 10.33
CA SER A 436 -10.37 15.71 11.51
C SER A 436 -10.50 14.83 12.74
N MET A 437 -9.96 15.31 13.85
CA MET A 437 -9.94 14.58 15.11
C MET A 437 -10.62 15.37 16.22
N MET A 438 -11.25 14.65 17.14
CA MET A 438 -11.83 15.17 18.38
C MET A 438 -11.31 14.36 19.57
N GLY A 439 -10.86 15.04 20.61
CA GLY A 439 -10.16 14.43 21.73
C GLY A 439 -10.42 15.10 23.07
N ARG A 440 -9.68 14.65 24.08
CA ARG A 440 -9.92 14.98 25.48
C ARG A 440 -9.28 16.29 25.90
N ALA A 441 -7.97 16.42 25.67
CA ALA A 441 -7.19 17.54 26.18
C ALA A 441 -5.93 17.74 25.33
N MET A 442 -5.45 18.98 25.25
CA MET A 442 -4.16 19.31 24.67
C MET A 442 -3.36 20.19 25.63
N GLU A 443 -2.12 19.80 25.90
CA GLU A 443 -1.25 20.47 26.85
C GLU A 443 0.14 20.70 26.26
N ARG A 444 0.72 21.87 26.56
CA ARG A 444 2.12 22.14 26.24
C ARG A 444 3.04 21.47 27.27
N ARG A 445 4.05 20.76 26.79
CA ARG A 445 5.09 20.13 27.61
C ARG A 445 5.89 21.19 28.38
N LYS A 446 5.88 21.08 29.72
CA LYS A 446 6.61 22.01 30.60
C LYS A 446 8.11 21.75 30.65
N THR A 447 8.54 20.52 30.41
CA THR A 447 9.95 20.11 30.43
C THR A 447 10.73 20.55 29.19
N GLN A 448 10.10 21.22 28.22
CA GLN A 448 10.70 21.62 26.92
C GLN A 448 11.41 20.46 26.21
N THR A 449 10.90 19.25 26.38
CA THR A 449 11.38 18.04 25.72
C THR A 449 10.20 17.26 25.16
N SER A 450 10.37 16.75 23.95
CA SER A 450 9.42 15.83 23.32
C SER A 450 9.13 14.65 24.26
N LEU A 451 7.87 14.27 24.33
CA LEU A 451 7.39 13.07 24.98
C LEU A 451 7.68 11.86 24.11
N LEU A 452 7.23 11.86 22.85
CA LEU A 452 7.18 10.68 22.00
C LEU A 452 8.51 10.37 21.27
N ARG A 453 9.49 11.29 21.30
CA ARG A 453 10.82 11.08 20.70
C ARG A 453 11.87 10.58 21.70
N ASN A 454 11.55 10.56 22.98
CA ASN A 454 12.51 10.28 24.05
C ASN A 454 12.16 8.99 24.80
N ALA A 455 13.15 8.45 25.52
CA ALA A 455 12.93 7.31 26.41
C ALA A 455 11.77 7.60 27.40
N PRO A 456 10.89 6.62 27.68
CA PRO A 456 11.02 5.18 27.38
C PRO A 456 10.49 4.74 26.01
N TYR A 457 10.12 5.65 25.11
CA TYR A 457 9.62 5.30 23.79
C TYR A 457 10.76 4.94 22.83
N THR A 458 10.45 4.07 21.87
CA THR A 458 11.33 3.71 20.75
C THR A 458 10.75 4.29 19.46
N PRO A 459 11.01 5.58 19.17
CA PRO A 459 10.39 6.27 18.04
C PRO A 459 10.70 5.59 16.71
N LYS A 460 9.68 5.52 15.87
CA LYS A 460 9.77 5.09 14.47
C LYS A 460 9.59 6.30 13.55
N ASP A 461 10.22 6.22 12.40
CA ASP A 461 10.04 7.18 11.33
C ASP A 461 8.81 6.82 10.49
N ALA A 462 8.34 7.77 9.68
CA ALA A 462 7.25 7.52 8.75
C ALA A 462 7.69 6.55 7.64
N PRO A 463 6.79 5.72 7.08
CA PRO A 463 7.08 4.93 5.89
C PRO A 463 7.53 5.84 4.73
N ALA A 464 8.67 5.48 4.11
CA ALA A 464 9.35 6.28 3.09
C ALA A 464 8.99 5.80 1.66
N HIS A 465 7.70 5.83 1.33
CA HIS A 465 7.18 5.55 -0.02
C HIS A 465 6.92 6.83 -0.79
N ASP A 466 6.79 6.72 -2.11
CA ASP A 466 6.56 7.87 -2.97
C ASP A 466 5.17 8.47 -2.74
N VAL A 467 5.04 9.78 -2.98
CA VAL A 467 3.74 10.45 -2.96
C VAL A 467 2.97 10.07 -4.22
N MET A 468 1.69 9.75 -4.06
CA MET A 468 0.83 9.31 -5.15
C MET A 468 0.11 10.49 -5.81
N ASN A 469 0.03 10.48 -7.15
CA ASN A 469 -0.73 11.46 -7.94
C ASN A 469 -1.79 10.78 -8.82
N ALA A 470 -2.75 11.56 -9.28
CA ALA A 470 -3.88 11.02 -10.06
C ALA A 470 -3.51 10.56 -11.48
N THR A 471 -2.38 11.02 -12.03
CA THR A 471 -2.00 10.76 -13.42
C THR A 471 -1.21 9.46 -13.59
N SER A 472 -0.31 9.17 -12.66
CA SER A 472 0.63 8.05 -12.76
C SER A 472 0.30 6.91 -11.80
N ASN A 473 -0.42 7.18 -10.70
CA ASN A 473 -0.61 6.21 -9.63
C ASN A 473 -2.05 5.70 -9.52
N VAL A 474 -3.04 6.48 -9.96
CA VAL A 474 -4.44 6.04 -9.98
C VAL A 474 -4.67 5.14 -11.18
N GLY A 475 -5.21 3.95 -10.91
CA GLY A 475 -5.69 3.04 -11.94
C GLY A 475 -7.12 3.36 -12.40
N ASN A 476 -7.66 2.55 -13.30
CA ASN A 476 -9.01 2.76 -13.82
C ASN A 476 -10.06 2.70 -12.70
N LEU A 477 -10.98 3.65 -12.71
CA LEU A 477 -12.26 3.50 -12.00
C LEU A 477 -13.06 2.39 -12.68
N ALA A 478 -13.69 1.56 -11.87
CA ALA A 478 -14.68 0.60 -12.30
C ALA A 478 -16.03 0.92 -11.64
N ILE A 479 -17.07 0.94 -12.47
CA ILE A 479 -18.47 1.03 -12.06
C ILE A 479 -19.10 -0.34 -12.35
N ASP A 480 -19.70 -0.96 -11.33
CA ASP A 480 -20.24 -2.32 -11.42
C ASP A 480 -19.23 -3.37 -11.92
N GLY A 481 -17.97 -3.17 -11.53
CA GLY A 481 -16.85 -4.04 -11.91
C GLY A 481 -16.36 -3.85 -13.35
N VAL A 482 -16.94 -2.94 -14.14
CA VAL A 482 -16.49 -2.62 -15.50
C VAL A 482 -15.51 -1.45 -15.45
N ALA A 483 -14.24 -1.72 -15.74
CA ALA A 483 -13.18 -0.71 -15.77
C ALA A 483 -13.30 0.22 -16.98
N GLY A 484 -13.04 1.52 -16.78
CA GLY A 484 -12.97 2.50 -17.88
C GLY A 484 -14.33 2.95 -18.42
N ALA A 485 -15.40 2.82 -17.62
CA ALA A 485 -16.76 3.25 -18.01
C ALA A 485 -16.90 4.77 -18.21
N ALA A 486 -15.93 5.58 -17.79
CA ALA A 486 -15.90 7.03 -17.99
C ALA A 486 -14.46 7.57 -17.89
N PHE A 487 -14.09 8.55 -18.74
CA PHE A 487 -12.85 9.32 -18.58
C PHE A 487 -13.04 10.37 -17.48
N LEU A 488 -12.36 10.19 -16.35
CA LEU A 488 -12.58 10.98 -15.14
C LEU A 488 -11.61 12.16 -15.03
N GLN A 489 -12.10 13.27 -14.51
CA GLN A 489 -11.30 14.42 -14.13
C GLN A 489 -10.97 14.43 -12.63
N SER A 490 -11.92 14.02 -11.79
CA SER A 490 -11.75 14.03 -10.34
C SER A 490 -12.57 12.95 -9.64
N ILE A 491 -12.10 12.52 -8.47
CA ILE A 491 -12.80 11.65 -7.54
C ILE A 491 -12.61 12.23 -6.13
N SER A 492 -13.70 12.38 -5.39
CA SER A 492 -13.68 12.72 -3.97
C SER A 492 -14.40 11.65 -3.15
N ILE A 493 -13.86 11.34 -1.98
CA ILE A 493 -14.54 10.56 -0.94
C ILE A 493 -14.49 11.39 0.33
N SER A 494 -15.65 11.59 0.96
CA SER A 494 -15.78 12.17 2.28
C SER A 494 -16.61 11.27 3.17
N GLY A 495 -16.15 11.05 4.40
CA GLY A 495 -16.92 10.32 5.38
C GLY A 495 -16.89 10.99 6.75
N ASP A 496 -18.00 10.83 7.48
CA ASP A 496 -18.21 11.39 8.80
C ASP A 496 -18.73 10.32 9.77
N ALA A 497 -18.05 10.18 10.92
CA ALA A 497 -18.48 9.34 12.04
C ALA A 497 -19.40 10.09 13.03
N SER A 498 -19.68 11.36 12.77
CA SER A 498 -20.52 12.29 13.53
C SER A 498 -20.20 12.25 15.02
N LEU A 499 -18.95 12.58 15.34
CA LEU A 499 -18.44 12.56 16.71
C LEU A 499 -19.10 13.65 17.56
N ARG A 500 -19.26 13.35 18.85
CA ARG A 500 -19.76 14.30 19.85
C ARG A 500 -19.05 14.15 21.17
N GLU A 501 -18.72 15.26 21.81
CA GLU A 501 -18.19 15.23 23.17
C GLU A 501 -19.24 14.74 24.16
N GLN A 502 -18.82 13.89 25.09
CA GLN A 502 -19.62 13.49 26.25
C GLN A 502 -19.03 14.14 27.49
N ARG A 503 -19.81 15.03 28.12
CA ARG A 503 -19.39 15.79 29.31
C ARG A 503 -20.08 15.27 30.57
N ALA A 504 -19.41 15.41 31.70
CA ALA A 504 -19.92 15.01 33.00
C ALA A 504 -19.62 16.08 34.06
N VAL A 505 -20.50 16.19 35.05
CA VAL A 505 -20.31 17.10 36.19
C VAL A 505 -19.02 16.75 36.93
N GLY A 506 -18.27 17.77 37.34
CA GLY A 506 -17.00 17.62 38.04
C GLY A 506 -15.80 17.32 37.14
N ASN A 507 -15.99 17.27 35.81
CA ASN A 507 -14.93 17.08 34.85
C ASN A 507 -14.79 18.31 33.95
N LYS A 508 -13.57 18.83 33.84
CA LYS A 508 -13.24 19.94 32.95
C LYS A 508 -13.22 19.51 31.47
N TYR A 509 -12.61 18.35 31.22
CA TYR A 509 -12.48 17.77 29.90
C TYR A 509 -13.61 16.78 29.63
N ALA A 510 -13.86 16.46 28.35
CA ALA A 510 -14.78 15.39 27.99
C ALA A 510 -14.41 14.07 28.69
N VAL A 511 -15.40 13.29 29.11
CA VAL A 511 -15.23 11.95 29.72
C VAL A 511 -15.33 10.82 28.69
N GLY A 512 -15.69 11.16 27.47
CA GLY A 512 -15.66 10.27 26.32
C GLY A 512 -16.05 11.01 25.05
N ILE A 513 -15.80 10.37 23.91
CA ILE A 513 -16.30 10.82 22.60
C ILE A 513 -17.36 9.81 22.15
N GLY A 514 -18.58 10.29 21.94
CA GLY A 514 -19.68 9.52 21.36
C GLY A 514 -19.58 9.50 19.83
N VAL A 515 -20.09 8.44 19.22
CA VAL A 515 -20.15 8.27 17.76
C VAL A 515 -21.58 8.28 17.26
N GLY A 516 -21.78 8.81 16.06
CA GLY A 516 -23.06 8.85 15.38
C GLY A 516 -23.15 7.76 14.30
N ARG A 517 -24.03 8.01 13.33
CA ARG A 517 -24.14 7.18 12.13
C ARG A 517 -22.91 7.47 11.25
N PHE A 518 -22.31 6.41 10.70
CA PHE A 518 -21.30 6.56 9.67
C PHE A 518 -21.97 6.99 8.36
N GLN A 519 -21.61 8.18 7.88
CA GLN A 519 -22.03 8.71 6.58
C GLN A 519 -20.84 8.67 5.64
N LEU A 520 -21.07 8.24 4.40
CA LEU A 520 -20.05 8.18 3.37
C LEU A 520 -20.66 8.68 2.06
N THR A 521 -20.06 9.73 1.54
CA THR A 521 -20.51 10.47 0.36
C THR A 521 -19.31 10.81 -0.51
N GLY A 522 -19.56 11.29 -1.70
CA GLY A 522 -18.50 11.85 -2.53
C GLY A 522 -19.02 12.30 -3.87
N SER A 523 -18.08 12.64 -4.73
CA SER A 523 -18.36 13.07 -6.08
C SER A 523 -17.32 12.50 -7.04
N PHE A 524 -17.68 12.39 -8.30
CA PHE A 524 -16.69 12.20 -9.37
C PHE A 524 -17.16 12.97 -10.60
N SER A 525 -16.20 13.49 -11.36
CA SER A 525 -16.48 14.22 -12.60
C SER A 525 -15.98 13.44 -13.80
N ALA A 526 -16.82 13.29 -14.82
CA ALA A 526 -16.53 12.54 -16.05
C ALA A 526 -16.89 13.34 -17.30
N TYR A 527 -16.20 13.08 -18.42
CA TYR A 527 -16.70 13.54 -19.72
C TYR A 527 -18.00 12.82 -20.08
N PHE A 528 -19.01 13.56 -20.54
CA PHE A 528 -20.28 12.98 -20.96
C PHE A 528 -20.13 12.21 -22.27
N GLU A 529 -20.03 10.88 -22.19
CA GLU A 529 -19.92 10.00 -23.36
C GLU A 529 -21.20 9.19 -23.62
N THR A 530 -21.86 8.71 -22.56
CA THR A 530 -23.04 7.84 -22.65
C THR A 530 -24.11 8.23 -21.63
N GLY A 531 -25.37 7.92 -21.93
CA GLY A 531 -26.49 8.17 -21.01
C GLY A 531 -26.66 7.11 -19.92
N GLU A 532 -25.79 6.10 -19.81
CA GLU A 532 -26.00 4.98 -18.88
C GLU A 532 -25.93 5.40 -17.41
N LEU A 533 -25.05 6.34 -17.06
CA LEU A 533 -24.95 6.88 -15.70
C LEU A 533 -26.16 7.74 -15.35
N PHE A 534 -26.61 8.55 -16.30
CA PHE A 534 -27.83 9.33 -16.18
C PHE A 534 -29.07 8.45 -16.00
N ASP A 535 -29.21 7.38 -16.79
CA ASP A 535 -30.32 6.41 -16.65
C ASP A 535 -30.28 5.75 -15.26
N LYS A 536 -29.10 5.31 -14.80
CA LYS A 536 -28.92 4.75 -13.43
C LYS A 536 -29.29 5.75 -12.33
N PHE A 537 -29.03 7.04 -12.53
CA PHE A 537 -29.45 8.10 -11.63
C PHE A 537 -30.98 8.25 -11.61
N VAL A 538 -31.61 8.36 -12.79
CA VAL A 538 -33.07 8.52 -12.94
C VAL A 538 -33.84 7.31 -12.40
N ASP A 539 -33.37 6.10 -12.70
CA ASP A 539 -33.97 4.85 -12.26
C ASP A 539 -33.66 4.52 -10.80
N HIS A 540 -32.76 5.31 -10.18
CA HIS A 540 -32.32 5.14 -8.80
C HIS A 540 -31.74 3.75 -8.57
N ASP A 541 -30.84 3.31 -9.45
CA ASP A 541 -30.16 2.02 -9.38
C ASP A 541 -29.11 1.98 -8.26
N THR A 542 -28.80 0.79 -7.74
CA THR A 542 -27.69 0.62 -6.79
C THR A 542 -26.49 0.16 -7.59
N ILE A 543 -25.41 0.92 -7.53
CA ILE A 543 -24.17 0.61 -8.25
C ILE A 543 -23.00 0.46 -7.28
N SER A 544 -21.92 -0.16 -7.74
CA SER A 544 -20.65 -0.21 -7.02
C SER A 544 -19.62 0.71 -7.65
N LEU A 545 -18.78 1.31 -6.82
CA LEU A 545 -17.67 2.18 -7.21
C LEU A 545 -16.37 1.57 -6.73
N SER A 546 -15.36 1.44 -7.59
CA SER A 546 -14.02 1.06 -7.13
C SER A 546 -12.92 1.69 -7.97
N PHE A 547 -11.81 2.04 -7.33
CA PHE A 547 -10.58 2.50 -7.97
C PHE A 547 -9.40 2.01 -7.16
N PHE A 548 -8.20 2.13 -7.72
CA PHE A 548 -7.00 1.74 -7.02
C PHE A 548 -5.85 2.73 -7.21
N TYR A 549 -4.93 2.71 -6.27
CA TYR A 549 -3.64 3.37 -6.34
C TYR A 549 -2.53 2.35 -6.38
N HIS A 550 -1.46 2.65 -7.10
CA HIS A 550 -0.19 1.95 -6.97
C HIS A 550 0.98 2.94 -6.99
N ASP A 551 1.98 2.73 -6.13
CA ASP A 551 3.23 3.49 -6.19
C ASP A 551 4.27 2.83 -7.11
N ASN A 552 5.41 3.49 -7.31
CA ASN A 552 6.52 2.95 -8.10
C ASN A 552 7.14 1.69 -7.49
N GLN A 553 6.91 1.44 -6.20
CA GLN A 553 7.31 0.22 -5.50
C GLN A 553 6.24 -0.87 -5.61
N ARG A 554 5.18 -0.65 -6.41
CA ARG A 554 4.05 -1.56 -6.63
C ARG A 554 3.30 -1.91 -5.34
N ASN A 555 3.35 -1.06 -4.31
CA ASN A 555 2.39 -1.14 -3.22
C ASN A 555 1.05 -0.64 -3.75
N ARG A 556 -0.04 -1.32 -3.40
CA ARG A 556 -1.35 -1.07 -3.99
C ARG A 556 -2.43 -0.94 -2.94
N TYR A 557 -3.35 0.00 -3.16
CA TYR A 557 -4.58 0.20 -2.39
C TYR A 557 -5.77 0.18 -3.33
N ASP A 558 -6.74 -0.68 -3.10
CA ASP A 558 -8.00 -0.72 -3.83
C ASP A 558 -9.12 -0.23 -2.91
N PHE A 559 -9.75 0.89 -3.26
CA PHE A 559 -10.94 1.39 -2.60
C PHE A 559 -12.16 0.82 -3.30
N THR A 560 -13.06 0.21 -2.53
CA THR A 560 -14.31 -0.37 -3.02
C THR A 560 -15.46 0.13 -2.16
N ILE A 561 -16.44 0.76 -2.79
CA ILE A 561 -17.70 1.19 -2.19
C ILE A 561 -18.79 0.33 -2.84
N PRO A 562 -19.20 -0.76 -2.19
CA PRO A 562 -19.95 -1.83 -2.86
C PRO A 562 -21.39 -1.45 -3.23
N ALA A 563 -21.96 -0.43 -2.57
CA ALA A 563 -23.32 0.02 -2.86
C ALA A 563 -23.45 1.53 -2.65
N ILE A 564 -23.67 2.27 -3.74
CA ILE A 564 -23.96 3.71 -3.76
C ILE A 564 -25.28 3.99 -4.48
N LYS A 565 -25.86 5.15 -4.16
CA LYS A 565 -26.92 5.82 -4.93
C LYS A 565 -26.38 7.13 -5.47
N LEU A 566 -26.64 7.39 -6.75
CA LEU A 566 -26.39 8.70 -7.33
C LEU A 566 -27.46 9.67 -6.80
N THR A 567 -27.03 10.84 -6.35
CA THR A 567 -27.89 11.88 -5.76
C THR A 567 -28.01 13.12 -6.64
N ALA A 568 -27.02 13.35 -7.50
CA ALA A 568 -27.06 14.38 -8.53
C ALA A 568 -26.27 13.92 -9.75
N ASP A 569 -26.77 14.27 -10.93
CA ASP A 569 -26.09 14.11 -12.22
C ASP A 569 -26.53 15.23 -13.18
N PRO A 570 -25.98 16.44 -13.04
CA PRO A 570 -26.31 17.56 -13.92
C PRO A 570 -25.61 17.38 -15.26
N VAL A 571 -26.39 17.18 -16.33
CA VAL A 571 -25.89 17.19 -17.72
C VAL A 571 -26.42 18.43 -18.42
N ALA A 572 -25.55 19.43 -18.65
CA ALA A 572 -25.94 20.67 -19.33
C ALA A 572 -24.80 21.24 -20.20
N PRO A 573 -25.11 21.84 -21.36
CA PRO A 573 -24.11 22.56 -22.15
C PRO A 573 -23.73 23.88 -21.46
N GLU A 574 -22.44 24.07 -21.15
CA GLU A 574 -21.95 25.21 -20.36
C GLU A 574 -21.59 26.45 -21.19
N GLY A 575 -21.33 26.30 -22.50
CA GLY A 575 -20.95 27.42 -23.35
C GLY A 575 -20.45 27.03 -24.74
N ILE A 576 -20.07 28.05 -25.52
CA ILE A 576 -19.35 27.84 -26.79
C ILE A 576 -17.92 27.40 -26.47
N ASP A 577 -17.39 26.43 -27.23
CA ASP A 577 -16.02 25.90 -27.12
C ASP A 577 -15.68 25.21 -25.78
N GLN A 578 -16.67 24.55 -25.15
CA GLN A 578 -16.50 23.77 -23.92
C GLN A 578 -17.02 22.33 -24.08
N ASP A 579 -16.33 21.38 -23.44
CA ASP A 579 -16.79 19.99 -23.33
C ASP A 579 -17.91 19.88 -22.27
N VAL A 580 -18.78 18.87 -22.41
CA VAL A 580 -19.82 18.58 -21.41
C VAL A 580 -19.26 17.62 -20.36
N ILE A 581 -19.34 18.01 -19.10
CA ILE A 581 -18.85 17.25 -17.95
C ILE A 581 -20.05 16.88 -17.08
N GLU A 582 -20.14 15.61 -16.70
CA GLU A 582 -21.08 15.13 -15.68
C GLU A 582 -20.42 15.24 -14.30
N ALA A 583 -20.98 16.08 -13.43
CA ALA A 583 -20.51 16.24 -12.04
C ALA A 583 -21.40 15.42 -11.10
N ILE A 584 -21.10 14.13 -10.98
CA ILE A 584 -21.95 13.17 -10.26
C ILE A 584 -21.67 13.24 -8.76
N GLU A 585 -22.74 13.31 -7.97
CA GLU A 585 -22.71 13.15 -6.51
C GLU A 585 -23.34 11.82 -6.10
N TRP A 586 -22.85 11.23 -5.00
CA TRP A 586 -23.35 9.96 -4.51
C TRP A 586 -23.33 9.84 -2.99
N GLU A 587 -24.21 8.98 -2.47
CA GLU A 587 -24.24 8.54 -1.06
C GLU A 587 -24.15 7.01 -0.99
N ALA A 588 -23.32 6.51 -0.08
CA ALA A 588 -23.17 5.07 0.14
C ALA A 588 -24.22 4.50 1.08
N GLN A 589 -24.57 3.24 0.86
CA GLN A 589 -25.42 2.46 1.74
C GLN A 589 -24.79 1.10 2.04
N ARG A 590 -25.29 0.42 3.06
CA ARG A 590 -24.78 -0.90 3.42
C ARG A 590 -25.13 -1.91 2.31
N ASP A 591 -24.10 -2.53 1.75
CA ASP A 591 -24.28 -3.61 0.78
C ASP A 591 -24.78 -4.89 1.48
N PRO A 592 -25.83 -5.55 0.98
CA PRO A 592 -26.33 -6.81 1.55
C PRO A 592 -25.31 -7.96 1.48
N ALA A 593 -24.45 -8.03 0.45
CA ALA A 593 -23.56 -9.17 0.24
C ALA A 593 -22.30 -9.12 1.13
N THR A 594 -21.63 -7.98 1.17
CA THR A 594 -20.38 -7.76 1.91
C THR A 594 -20.60 -7.24 3.33
N ALA A 595 -21.81 -6.75 3.62
CA ALA A 595 -22.21 -6.15 4.88
C ALA A 595 -21.48 -4.85 5.27
N CYS A 596 -20.77 -4.20 4.35
CA CYS A 596 -20.08 -2.93 4.60
C CYS A 596 -20.58 -1.78 3.70
N MET A 597 -20.12 -0.57 3.99
CA MET A 597 -20.31 0.63 3.15
C MET A 597 -19.01 1.00 2.42
N ILE A 598 -17.86 0.70 3.01
CA ILE A 598 -16.54 0.87 2.40
C ILE A 598 -15.66 -0.33 2.72
N GLN A 599 -14.85 -0.70 1.73
CA GLN A 599 -13.79 -1.67 1.85
C GLN A 599 -12.52 -1.10 1.21
N ILE A 600 -11.39 -1.32 1.88
CA ILE A 600 -10.08 -0.96 1.38
C ILE A 600 -9.24 -2.23 1.43
N ASP A 601 -8.81 -2.70 0.26
CA ASP A 601 -7.85 -3.79 0.15
C ASP A 601 -6.46 -3.20 -0.11
N ARG A 602 -5.43 -3.77 0.50
CA ARG A 602 -4.06 -3.30 0.30
C ARG A 602 -3.08 -4.44 0.13
N PHE A 603 -2.03 -4.17 -0.63
CA PHE A 603 -0.98 -5.11 -0.94
C PHE A 603 0.39 -4.43 -0.81
N SER A 604 1.33 -5.10 -0.16
CA SER A 604 2.76 -4.77 -0.37
C SER A 604 3.13 -5.06 -1.82
N SER A 605 4.30 -4.58 -2.27
CA SER A 605 4.88 -4.86 -3.60
C SER A 605 4.29 -6.10 -4.29
N THR A 606 3.50 -5.84 -5.33
CA THR A 606 2.88 -6.85 -6.20
C THR A 606 3.86 -7.40 -7.23
N MET A 607 5.13 -6.94 -7.24
CA MET A 607 6.15 -7.51 -8.10
C MET A 607 6.24 -9.04 -7.88
N PRO A 608 6.39 -9.87 -8.90
CA PRO A 608 6.58 -11.30 -8.67
C PRO A 608 7.87 -11.64 -7.95
N ALA A 609 7.86 -12.72 -7.15
CA ALA A 609 9.08 -13.30 -6.63
C ALA A 609 9.88 -13.94 -7.78
N MET A 610 11.21 -13.81 -7.74
CA MET A 610 12.08 -14.31 -8.81
C MET A 610 12.81 -15.59 -8.43
N ALA A 611 12.74 -16.05 -7.19
CA ALA A 611 13.34 -17.33 -6.78
C ALA A 611 12.57 -18.51 -7.39
#